data_AF-X0XGV0-F1
#
_entry.id   AF-X0XGV0-F1
#
_cell.length_a   1.000
_cell.length_b   1.000
_cell.length_c   1.000
_cell.angle_alpha   90.00
_cell.angle_beta   90.00
_cell.angle_gamma   90.00
#
_symmetry.space_group_name_H-M   'P 1'
#
loop_
_entity.id
_entity.type
_entity.pdbx_description
1 polymer ?
#
loop_
_entity_poly.entity_id
_entity_poly.type
_entity_poly.pdbx_seq_one_letter_code
_entity_poly.pdbx_strand_id
1 'polypeptide(L)'
;VTLLNEPDYVQMTLDWLDKQQIEYENRNLQNFKIKGGQRYRAFDCRIPADFSSATFFFCAAALLADEVTLLGLDFSDSQPDKAVVDYLKAMGADISIGPASVTIKAAALKGVEIDMNRTPDALPAMAVTAAF
;
A
#
# COMPACT_ATOMS: atom_id res chain seq x y z
N VAL A 1 16.40 -7.59 -18.57
CA VAL A 1 16.35 -6.63 -17.44
C VAL A 1 16.35 -7.44 -16.18
N THR A 2 17.36 -7.28 -15.31
CA THR A 2 17.64 -8.22 -14.20
C THR A 2 16.94 -7.86 -12.89
N LEU A 3 16.30 -6.70 -12.78
CA LEU A 3 15.52 -6.30 -11.61
C LEU A 3 14.21 -5.63 -12.04
N LEU A 4 13.08 -6.12 -11.54
CA LEU A 4 11.77 -5.48 -11.64
C LEU A 4 11.60 -4.63 -10.38
N ASN A 5 11.49 -3.31 -10.52
CA ASN A 5 11.49 -2.39 -9.37
C ASN A 5 10.18 -2.43 -8.56
N GLU A 6 9.06 -2.78 -9.20
CA GLU A 6 7.72 -2.65 -8.63
C GLU A 6 6.90 -3.95 -8.82
N PRO A 7 7.39 -5.11 -8.33
CA PRO A 7 6.72 -6.39 -8.53
C PRO A 7 5.32 -6.41 -7.92
N ASP A 8 5.06 -5.63 -6.87
CA ASP A 8 3.77 -5.55 -6.19
C ASP A 8 2.71 -4.79 -6.98
N TYR A 9 3.10 -3.78 -7.75
CA TYR A 9 2.19 -3.07 -8.66
C TYR A 9 1.82 -3.95 -9.86
N VAL A 10 2.76 -4.80 -10.31
CA VAL A 10 2.45 -5.86 -11.25
C VAL A 10 1.48 -6.85 -10.62
N GLN A 11 1.72 -7.30 -9.38
CA GLN A 11 0.79 -8.19 -8.67
C GLN A 11 -0.62 -7.59 -8.56
N MET A 12 -0.75 -6.31 -8.22
CA MET A 12 -2.03 -5.61 -8.21
C MET A 12 -2.75 -5.68 -9.57
N THR A 13 -2.01 -5.53 -10.67
CA THR A 13 -2.57 -5.70 -12.02
C THR A 13 -3.08 -7.13 -12.23
N LEU A 14 -2.30 -8.14 -11.82
CA LEU A 14 -2.66 -9.55 -11.93
C LEU A 14 -3.91 -9.89 -11.11
N ASP A 15 -4.05 -9.36 -9.91
CA ASP A 15 -5.22 -9.58 -9.05
C ASP A 15 -6.50 -9.03 -9.70
N TRP A 16 -6.40 -7.91 -10.42
CA TRP A 16 -7.51 -7.39 -11.23
C TRP A 16 -7.83 -8.25 -12.46
N LEU A 17 -6.81 -8.81 -13.12
CA LEU A 17 -7.02 -9.78 -14.20
C LEU A 17 -7.74 -11.03 -13.67
N ASP A 18 -7.33 -11.55 -12.51
CA ASP A 18 -7.96 -12.70 -11.86
C ASP A 18 -9.40 -12.40 -11.45
N LYS A 19 -9.66 -11.22 -10.87
CA LYS A 19 -11.01 -10.75 -10.53
C LYS A 19 -11.91 -10.62 -11.76
N GLN A 20 -11.34 -10.31 -12.92
CA GLN A 20 -12.03 -10.24 -14.20
C GLN A 20 -12.03 -11.57 -14.97
N GLN A 21 -11.47 -12.63 -14.38
CA GLN A 21 -11.37 -13.97 -14.96
C GLN A 21 -10.62 -13.97 -16.31
N ILE A 22 -9.59 -13.13 -16.44
CA ILE A 22 -8.72 -13.06 -17.63
C ILE A 22 -7.57 -14.08 -17.48
N GLU A 23 -7.47 -15.02 -18.42
CA GLU A 23 -6.40 -16.01 -18.47
C GLU A 23 -5.08 -15.38 -18.95
N TYR A 24 -4.01 -15.59 -18.16
CA TYR A 24 -2.64 -15.25 -18.52
C TYR A 24 -1.64 -16.30 -18.00
N GLU A 25 -0.50 -16.44 -18.68
CA GLU A 25 0.69 -17.13 -18.15
C GLU A 25 1.63 -16.07 -17.57
N ASN A 26 2.11 -16.27 -16.34
CA ASN A 26 3.16 -15.46 -15.72
C ASN A 26 4.42 -16.32 -15.52
N ARG A 27 5.52 -15.94 -16.17
CA ARG A 27 6.83 -16.61 -16.02
C ARG A 27 7.74 -15.74 -15.15
N ASN A 28 7.64 -15.92 -13.84
CA ASN A 28 8.48 -15.28 -12.82
C ASN A 28 8.54 -13.76 -12.93
N LEU A 29 7.44 -13.11 -13.31
CA LEU A 29 7.35 -11.67 -13.55
C LEU A 29 8.29 -11.13 -14.64
N GLN A 30 8.92 -12.02 -15.43
CA GLN A 30 9.83 -11.65 -16.52
C GLN A 30 9.14 -11.68 -17.88
N ASN A 31 8.14 -12.53 -18.04
CA ASN A 31 7.36 -12.64 -19.26
C ASN A 31 5.91 -12.96 -18.92
N PHE A 32 5.01 -12.23 -19.57
CA PHE A 32 3.57 -12.43 -19.46
C PHE A 32 3.02 -12.79 -20.83
N LYS A 33 2.13 -13.77 -20.87
CA LYS A 33 1.40 -14.14 -22.09
C LYS A 33 -0.09 -14.12 -21.79
N ILE A 34 -0.78 -13.14 -22.35
CA ILE A 34 -2.22 -12.98 -22.19
C ILE A 34 -2.90 -13.57 -23.43
N LYS A 35 -3.90 -14.43 -23.22
CA LYS A 35 -4.63 -15.06 -24.33
C LYS A 35 -5.53 -14.02 -25.00
N GLY A 36 -5.40 -13.89 -26.32
CA GLY A 36 -6.25 -13.00 -27.12
C GLY A 36 -7.71 -13.48 -27.20
N GLY A 37 -8.63 -12.58 -27.55
CA GLY A 37 -10.05 -12.90 -27.77
C GLY A 37 -10.90 -13.02 -26.49
N GLN A 38 -10.33 -12.79 -25.32
CA GLN A 38 -11.04 -12.70 -24.04
C GLN A 38 -11.81 -11.38 -23.92
N ARG A 39 -12.73 -11.28 -22.94
CA ARG A 39 -13.55 -10.08 -22.72
C ARG A 39 -13.70 -9.80 -21.23
N TYR A 40 -13.58 -8.53 -20.87
CA TYR A 40 -13.98 -8.03 -19.56
C TYR A 40 -15.49 -8.02 -19.42
N ARG A 41 -15.98 -8.22 -18.19
CA ARG A 41 -17.40 -8.13 -17.87
C ARG A 41 -17.65 -6.82 -17.14
N ALA A 42 -18.79 -6.19 -17.37
CA ALA A 42 -19.20 -5.08 -16.52
C ALA A 42 -19.42 -5.59 -15.09
N PHE A 43 -19.00 -4.80 -14.10
CA PHE A 43 -19.15 -5.11 -12.69
C PHE A 43 -19.25 -3.82 -11.89
N ASP A 44 -19.90 -3.90 -10.74
CA ASP A 44 -19.89 -2.87 -9.73
C ASP A 44 -19.04 -3.36 -8.55
N CYS A 45 -18.11 -2.53 -8.10
CA CYS A 45 -17.42 -2.79 -6.85
C CYS A 45 -16.98 -1.49 -6.19
N ARG A 46 -16.72 -1.56 -4.89
CA ARG A 46 -16.06 -0.50 -4.14
C ARG A 46 -14.56 -0.58 -4.40
N ILE A 47 -13.96 0.55 -4.77
CA ILE A 47 -12.50 0.69 -4.81
C ILE A 47 -12.01 1.09 -3.40
N PRO A 48 -11.04 0.38 -2.83
CA PRO A 48 -10.44 0.77 -1.55
C PRO A 48 -9.82 2.18 -1.62
N ALA A 49 -9.68 2.81 -0.45
CA ALA A 49 -8.89 4.03 -0.33
C ALA A 49 -7.41 3.74 -0.64
N ASP A 50 -6.72 4.75 -1.14
CA ASP A 50 -5.33 4.68 -1.56
C ASP A 50 -4.36 4.82 -0.38
N PHE A 51 -3.52 3.80 -0.16
CA PHE A 51 -2.51 3.82 0.89
C PHE A 51 -1.38 4.82 0.60
N SER A 52 -1.05 5.08 -0.67
CA SER A 52 -0.02 6.06 -1.05
C SER A 52 -0.43 7.46 -0.58
N SER A 53 -1.66 7.89 -0.88
CA SER A 53 -2.22 9.16 -0.41
C SER A 53 -2.47 9.17 1.10
N ALA A 54 -2.90 8.04 1.69
CA ALA A 54 -3.10 7.92 3.13
C ALA A 54 -1.81 8.16 3.93
N THR A 55 -0.65 7.82 3.36
CA THR A 55 0.67 7.99 3.98
C THR A 55 0.90 9.39 4.51
N PHE A 56 0.51 10.43 3.77
CA PHE A 56 0.67 11.82 4.21
C PHE A 56 -0.09 12.12 5.50
N PHE A 57 -1.32 11.62 5.60
CA PHE A 57 -2.14 11.78 6.80
C PHE A 57 -1.64 10.91 7.95
N PHE A 58 -1.11 9.73 7.65
CA PHE A 58 -0.51 8.86 8.66
C PHE A 58 0.72 9.50 9.30
N CYS A 59 1.64 10.00 8.49
CA CYS A 59 2.81 10.73 8.94
C CYS A 59 2.42 11.97 9.76
N ALA A 60 1.49 12.78 9.26
CA ALA A 60 1.02 13.97 9.99
C ALA A 60 0.37 13.61 11.34
N ALA A 61 -0.45 12.55 11.37
CA ALA A 61 -1.12 12.10 12.58
C ALA A 61 -0.14 11.55 13.63
N ALA A 62 0.84 10.77 13.19
CA ALA A 62 1.86 10.19 14.06
C ALA A 62 2.76 11.26 14.74
N LEU A 63 2.89 12.43 14.10
CA LEU A 63 3.71 13.54 14.59
C LEU A 63 2.93 14.58 15.42
N LEU A 64 1.73 14.95 14.98
CA LEU A 64 1.11 16.22 15.40
C LEU A 64 -0.31 16.11 15.97
N ALA A 65 -1.03 15.01 15.73
CA ALA A 65 -2.46 14.97 15.98
C ALA A 65 -2.85 14.20 17.25
N ASP A 66 -3.85 14.69 17.96
CA ASP A 66 -4.44 13.97 19.10
C ASP A 66 -5.01 12.61 18.64
N GLU A 67 -5.77 12.60 17.54
CA GLU A 67 -6.34 11.40 16.93
C GLU A 67 -6.82 11.67 15.50
N VAL A 68 -6.44 10.83 14.53
CA VAL A 68 -6.95 10.86 13.15
C VAL A 68 -7.38 9.47 12.73
N THR A 69 -8.59 9.34 12.18
CA THR A 69 -9.10 8.09 11.61
C THR A 69 -9.31 8.23 10.11
N LEU A 70 -8.60 7.40 9.32
CA LEU A 70 -8.82 7.24 7.89
C LEU A 70 -9.78 6.08 7.64
N LEU A 71 -10.71 6.26 6.70
CA LEU A 71 -11.75 5.29 6.37
C LEU A 71 -11.54 4.71 4.97
N GLY A 72 -12.04 3.49 4.75
CA GLY A 72 -12.06 2.83 3.45
C GLY A 72 -10.76 2.15 3.04
N LEU A 73 -9.78 2.11 3.93
CA LEU A 73 -8.55 1.34 3.73
C LEU A 73 -8.82 -0.15 3.94
N ASP A 74 -8.31 -0.98 3.05
CA ASP A 74 -8.51 -2.43 3.05
C ASP A 74 -7.16 -3.14 3.07
N PHE A 75 -6.81 -3.78 4.19
CA PHE A 75 -5.54 -4.49 4.33
C PHE A 75 -5.50 -5.81 3.55
N SER A 76 -6.65 -6.32 3.10
CA SER A 76 -6.74 -7.48 2.23
C SER A 76 -6.44 -7.15 0.76
N ASP A 77 -6.46 -5.87 0.39
CA ASP A 77 -6.08 -5.38 -0.93
C ASP A 77 -4.58 -5.54 -1.20
N SER A 78 -4.20 -5.62 -2.48
CA SER A 78 -2.83 -5.88 -2.92
C SER A 78 -1.90 -4.66 -2.90
N GLN A 79 -2.41 -3.47 -2.53
CA GLN A 79 -1.60 -2.26 -2.41
C GLN A 79 -0.35 -2.47 -1.52
N PRO A 80 0.86 -2.22 -2.05
CA PRO A 80 2.09 -2.39 -1.27
C PRO A 80 2.23 -1.34 -0.16
N ASP A 81 1.73 -0.12 -0.39
CA ASP A 81 1.91 1.03 0.50
C ASP A 81 1.24 0.88 1.87
N LYS A 82 0.40 -0.14 2.07
CA LYS A 82 -0.09 -0.52 3.40
C LYS A 82 1.04 -0.82 4.40
N ALA A 83 2.24 -1.16 3.90
CA ALA A 83 3.43 -1.36 4.72
C ALA A 83 3.84 -0.11 5.53
N VAL A 84 3.42 1.10 5.13
CA VAL A 84 3.64 2.34 5.88
C VAL A 84 3.11 2.24 7.32
N VAL A 85 2.02 1.51 7.52
CA VAL A 85 1.46 1.29 8.86
C VAL A 85 2.43 0.52 9.75
N ASP A 86 3.13 -0.47 9.19
CA ASP A 86 4.13 -1.24 9.93
C ASP A 86 5.42 -0.44 10.15
N TYR A 87 5.80 0.40 9.20
CA TYR A 87 6.93 1.33 9.34
C TYR A 87 6.72 2.31 10.50
N LEU A 88 5.56 2.95 10.55
CA LEU A 88 5.23 3.88 11.63
C LEU A 88 5.11 3.16 12.99
N LYS A 89 4.54 1.95 13.02
CA LYS A 89 4.55 1.12 14.24
C LYS A 89 5.98 0.77 14.70
N ALA A 90 6.89 0.47 13.77
CA ALA A 90 8.29 0.22 14.09
C ALA A 90 8.97 1.47 14.68
N MET A 91 8.61 2.66 14.18
CA MET A 91 8.99 3.96 14.74
C MET A 91 8.33 4.25 16.10
N GLY A 92 7.36 3.45 16.55
CA GLY A 92 6.68 3.61 17.84
C GLY A 92 5.37 4.40 17.80
N ALA A 93 4.79 4.64 16.61
CA ALA A 93 3.50 5.30 16.48
C ALA A 93 2.37 4.46 17.13
N ASP A 94 1.41 5.15 17.75
CA ASP A 94 0.17 4.55 18.27
C ASP A 94 -0.84 4.41 17.12
N ILE A 95 -0.98 3.18 16.61
CA ILE A 95 -1.83 2.86 15.46
C ILE A 95 -2.76 1.70 15.79
N SER A 96 -4.06 1.93 15.62
CA SER A 96 -5.11 0.92 15.73
C SER A 96 -5.75 0.66 14.36
N ILE A 97 -5.83 -0.62 13.96
CA ILE A 97 -6.44 -1.05 12.69
C ILE A 97 -7.84 -1.59 12.99
N GLY A 98 -8.85 -1.00 12.35
CA GLY A 98 -10.22 -1.47 12.35
C GLY A 98 -10.59 -2.18 11.02
N PRO A 99 -11.84 -2.66 10.88
CA PRO A 99 -12.27 -3.45 9.72
C PRO A 99 -12.13 -2.74 8.36
N ALA A 100 -12.29 -1.42 8.32
CA ALA A 100 -12.12 -0.60 7.12
C ALA A 100 -11.58 0.79 7.48
N SER A 101 -10.74 0.85 8.51
CA SER A 101 -10.25 2.11 9.06
C SER A 101 -8.90 1.95 9.73
N VAL A 102 -8.12 3.03 9.75
CA VAL A 102 -6.87 3.12 10.51
C VAL A 102 -6.93 4.38 11.36
N THR A 103 -6.76 4.21 12.66
CA THR A 103 -6.70 5.32 13.63
C THR A 103 -5.28 5.48 14.13
N ILE A 104 -4.77 6.72 14.12
CA ILE A 104 -3.41 7.07 14.51
C ILE A 104 -3.44 8.23 15.50
N LYS A 105 -2.58 8.16 16.51
CA LYS A 105 -2.36 9.22 17.50
C LYS A 105 -0.89 9.62 17.51
N ALA A 106 -0.63 10.87 17.86
CA ALA A 106 0.73 11.36 18.02
C ALA A 106 1.47 10.57 19.11
N ALA A 107 2.71 10.20 18.83
CA ALA A 107 3.59 9.49 19.75
C ALA A 107 5.03 9.96 19.61
N ALA A 108 5.85 9.74 20.64
CA ALA A 108 7.29 9.98 20.55
C ALA A 108 7.91 8.90 19.65
N LEU A 109 8.26 9.28 18.43
CA LEU A 109 8.86 8.37 17.46
C LEU A 109 10.35 8.14 17.76
N LYS A 110 10.87 7.03 17.25
CA LYS A 110 12.29 6.68 17.28
C LYS A 110 12.79 6.37 15.87
N GLY A 111 14.06 6.68 15.64
CA GLY A 111 14.75 6.28 14.41
C GLY A 111 14.79 4.77 14.25
N VAL A 112 14.61 4.30 13.02
CA VAL A 112 14.66 2.89 12.61
C VAL A 112 15.27 2.77 11.21
N GLU A 113 15.74 1.58 10.87
CA GLU A 113 16.18 1.23 9.51
C GLU A 113 15.04 0.51 8.78
N ILE A 114 14.62 1.02 7.63
CA ILE A 114 13.52 0.48 6.82
C ILE A 114 13.99 0.35 5.37
N ASP A 115 13.79 -0.83 4.78
CA ASP A 115 13.90 -1.03 3.33
C ASP A 115 12.58 -0.63 2.67
N MET A 116 12.61 0.46 1.91
CA MET A 116 11.44 1.01 1.20
C MET A 116 11.47 0.74 -0.32
N ASN A 117 12.30 -0.18 -0.82
CA ASN A 117 12.37 -0.48 -2.26
C ASN A 117 11.01 -0.91 -2.84
N ARG A 118 10.12 -1.50 -2.02
CA ARG A 118 8.78 -1.96 -2.43
C ARG A 118 7.68 -0.91 -2.28
N THR A 119 7.97 0.22 -1.64
CA THR A 119 7.05 1.34 -1.40
C THR A 119 7.74 2.67 -1.68
N PRO A 120 8.27 2.88 -2.91
CA PRO A 120 9.06 4.07 -3.23
C PRO A 120 8.24 5.37 -3.08
N ASP A 121 6.92 5.30 -3.31
CA ASP A 121 6.02 6.45 -3.21
C ASP A 121 5.84 6.95 -1.77
N ALA A 122 6.02 6.08 -0.78
CA ALA A 122 5.97 6.45 0.63
C ALA A 122 7.25 7.14 1.12
N LEU A 123 8.37 6.98 0.40
CA LEU A 123 9.70 7.44 0.83
C LEU A 123 9.74 8.94 1.16
N PRO A 124 9.17 9.87 0.35
CA PRO A 124 9.25 11.30 0.66
C PRO A 124 8.58 11.67 1.98
N ALA A 125 7.40 11.10 2.26
CA ALA A 125 6.66 11.37 3.49
C ALA A 125 7.33 10.73 4.73
N MET A 126 7.83 9.51 4.58
CA MET A 126 8.58 8.83 5.64
C MET A 126 9.91 9.52 5.96
N ALA A 127 10.61 10.06 4.96
CA ALA A 127 11.84 10.81 5.16
C ALA A 127 11.61 12.08 5.99
N VAL A 128 10.51 12.80 5.76
CA VAL A 128 10.12 13.93 6.62
C VAL A 128 9.80 13.45 8.03
N THR A 129 9.07 12.35 8.16
CA THR A 129 8.70 11.78 9.47
C THR A 129 9.93 11.40 10.30
N ALA A 130 10.96 10.84 9.67
CA ALA A 130 12.20 10.43 10.31
C ALA A 130 13.07 11.62 10.82
N ALA A 131 12.75 12.86 10.43
CA ALA A 131 13.48 14.05 10.87
C ALA A 131 12.96 14.64 12.20
N PHE A 132 11.89 14.07 12.78
CA PHE A 132 11.28 14.46 14.05
C PHE A 132 11.47 13.36 15.10
#